data_AF-D2HI88-F1
#
_entry.id   AF-D2HI88-F1
#
_cell.length_a   1.000
_cell.length_b   1.000
_cell.length_c   1.000
_cell.angle_alpha   90.00
_cell.angle_beta   90.00
_cell.angle_gamma   90.00
#
_symmetry.space_group_name_H-M   'P 1'
#
loop_
_entity.id
_entity.type
_entity.pdbx_description
1 polymer ?
#
loop_
_entity_poly.entity_id
_entity_poly.type
_entity_poly.pdbx_seq_one_letter_code
_entity_poly.pdbx_strand_id
1 'polypeptide(L)' 'VTQSLAKAGRDREDIRSELFRALEAIRLGNSSCEECPASWLPFQGSCYLFSVERATWEESQRQCAGAGAHLVI' A
#
# COMPACT_ATOMS: atom_id res chain seq x y z
N VAL A 1 13.91 36.92 -25.91
CA VAL A 1 12.64 36.31 -25.43
C VAL A 1 12.66 34.78 -25.53
N THR A 2 13.06 34.21 -26.66
CA THR A 2 13.11 32.75 -26.91
C THR A 2 14.01 31.96 -25.95
N GLN A 3 15.16 32.52 -25.56
CA GLN A 3 16.09 31.86 -24.63
C GLN A 3 15.50 31.69 -23.22
N SER A 4 14.72 32.68 -22.75
CA SER A 4 14.02 32.61 -21.46
C SER A 4 12.94 31.54 -21.47
N LEU A 5 12.22 31.40 -22.59
CA LEU A 5 11.21 30.35 -22.77
C LEU A 5 11.85 28.96 -22.87
N ALA A 6 12.99 28.83 -23.56
CA ALA A 6 13.74 27.58 -23.62
C ALA A 6 14.28 27.16 -22.24
N LYS A 7 14.69 28.14 -21.41
CA LYS A 7 15.09 27.88 -20.03
C LYS A 7 13.90 27.40 -19.19
N ALA A 8 12.79 28.12 -19.20
CA ALA A 8 11.57 27.73 -18.48
C ALA A 8 11.04 26.34 -18.90
N GLY A 9 11.21 25.99 -20.18
CA GLY A 9 10.87 24.66 -20.70
C GLY A 9 11.71 23.54 -20.07
N ARG A 10 13.02 23.77 -19.93
CA ARG A 10 13.93 22.82 -19.25
C ARG A 10 13.63 22.73 -17.76
N ASP A 11 13.45 23.87 -17.10
CA ASP A 11 13.14 23.91 -15.67
C ASP A 11 11.86 23.09 -15.36
N ARG A 12 10.83 23.18 -16.21
CA ARG A 12 9.60 22.37 -16.08
C ARG A 12 9.85 20.88 -16.27
N GLU A 13 10.72 20.51 -17.21
CA GLU A 13 11.05 19.11 -17.47
C GLU A 13 11.86 18.49 -16.33
N ASP A 14 12.78 19.27 -15.75
CA ASP A 14 13.55 18.87 -14.57
C ASP A 14 12.61 18.66 -13.38
N ILE A 15 11.72 19.62 -13.08
CA ILE A 15 10.70 19.48 -12.01
C ILE A 15 9.83 18.24 -12.24
N ARG A 16 9.39 17.99 -13.47
CA ARG A 16 8.60 16.79 -13.81
C ARG A 16 9.38 15.52 -13.51
N SER A 17 10.66 15.47 -13.88
CA SER A 17 11.51 14.29 -13.70
C SER A 17 11.79 14.03 -12.22
N GLU A 18 12.02 15.08 -11.43
CA GLU A 18 12.18 14.98 -9.98
C GLU A 18 10.89 14.50 -9.30
N LEU A 19 9.73 15.02 -9.71
CA LEU A 19 8.44 14.59 -9.20
C LEU A 19 8.21 13.09 -9.46
N PHE A 20 8.49 12.61 -10.68
CA PHE A 20 8.37 11.19 -10.99
C PHE A 20 9.28 10.32 -10.12
N ARG A 21 10.54 10.71 -9.95
CA ARG A 21 11.49 9.99 -9.07
C ARG A 21 11.02 9.96 -7.62
N ALA A 22 10.49 11.07 -7.11
CA ALA A 22 9.96 11.15 -5.75
C ALA A 22 8.72 10.24 -5.58
N LEU A 23 7.82 10.21 -6.55
CA LEU A 23 6.64 9.33 -6.53
C LEU A 23 7.03 7.85 -6.62
N GLU A 24 8.03 7.49 -7.42
CA GLU A 24 8.57 6.13 -7.46
C GLU A 24 9.24 5.74 -6.14
N ALA A 25 10.04 6.64 -5.55
CA ALA A 25 10.67 6.42 -4.26
C ALA A 25 9.62 6.26 -3.15
N ILE A 26 8.51 7.01 -3.20
CA ILE A 26 7.37 6.80 -2.32
C ILE A 26 6.72 5.46 -2.63
N ARG A 27 6.48 5.06 -3.89
CA ARG A 27 5.90 3.73 -4.20
C ARG A 27 6.78 2.57 -3.71
N LEU A 28 8.10 2.71 -3.82
CA LEU A 28 9.10 1.72 -3.40
C LEU A 28 9.34 1.73 -1.89
N GLY A 29 9.35 2.90 -1.25
CA GLY A 29 9.50 3.07 0.20
C GLY A 29 8.21 2.86 0.98
N ASN A 30 7.08 3.10 0.33
CA ASN A 30 5.74 2.67 0.71
C ASN A 30 5.47 1.26 0.16
N SER A 31 6.51 0.44 0.03
CA SER A 31 6.42 -1.03 0.13
C SER A 31 5.96 -1.44 1.55
N SER A 32 4.95 -0.74 2.07
CA SER A 32 4.03 -1.19 3.11
C SER A 32 3.22 -2.40 2.65
N CYS A 33 3.56 -3.00 1.50
CA CYS A 33 3.58 -4.46 1.39
C CYS A 33 4.59 -5.02 2.42
N GLU A 34 4.40 -4.74 3.71
CA GLU A 34 4.83 -5.71 4.70
C GLU A 34 4.23 -7.03 4.23
N GLU A 35 5.11 -8.02 4.04
CA GLU A 35 4.63 -9.33 3.64
C GLU A 35 3.61 -9.75 4.69
N CYS A 36 2.38 -10.02 4.21
CA CYS A 36 1.34 -10.50 5.10
C CYS A 36 1.88 -11.71 5.87
N PRO A 37 1.50 -11.89 7.15
CA PRO A 37 1.95 -13.04 7.92
C PRO A 37 1.70 -14.34 7.16
N ALA A 38 2.48 -15.38 7.43
CA ALA A 38 2.34 -16.66 6.73
C ALA A 38 0.87 -17.12 6.73
N SER A 39 0.38 -17.53 5.55
CA SER A 39 -1.01 -17.95 5.30
C SER A 39 -2.07 -16.82 5.24
N TRP A 40 -1.67 -15.54 5.29
CA TRP A 40 -2.56 -14.40 5.05
C TRP A 40 -2.41 -13.89 3.61
N LEU A 41 -3.53 -13.46 3.03
CA LEU A 41 -3.59 -12.96 1.65
C LEU A 41 -3.61 -11.43 1.62
N PRO A 42 -2.72 -10.77 0.87
CA PRO A 42 -2.75 -9.32 0.70
C PRO A 42 -3.87 -8.91 -0.26
N PHE A 43 -4.65 -7.92 0.13
CA PHE A 43 -5.62 -7.26 -0.75
C PHE A 43 -5.85 -5.81 -0.32
N GLN A 44 -5.68 -4.86 -1.25
CA GLN A 44 -5.98 -3.43 -1.05
C GLN A 44 -5.35 -2.81 0.22
N GLY A 45 -4.11 -3.20 0.54
CA GLY A 45 -3.39 -2.67 1.71
C GLY A 45 -3.77 -3.32 3.05
N SER A 46 -4.58 -4.38 3.05
CA SER A 46 -4.89 -5.20 4.23
C SER A 46 -4.50 -6.66 4.01
N CYS A 47 -4.32 -7.40 5.10
CA CYS A 47 -4.07 -8.84 5.09
C CYS A 47 -5.30 -9.60 5.57
N TYR A 48 -5.66 -10.68 4.88
CA TYR A 48 -6.86 -11.47 5.16
C TYR A 48 -6.53 -12.93 5.43
N LEU A 49 -7.13 -13.48 6.48
CA LEU A 49 -7.09 -14.91 6.79
C LEU A 49 -8.46 -15.54 6.58
N PHE A 50 -8.51 -16.62 5.83
CA PHE A 50 -9.72 -17.41 5.63
C PHE A 50 -9.69 -18.63 6.55
N SER A 51 -10.48 -18.61 7.62
CA SER A 51 -10.63 -19.78 8.50
C SER A 51 -11.34 -20.91 7.75
N VAL A 52 -10.81 -22.13 7.90
CA VAL A 52 -11.43 -23.36 7.37
C VAL A 52 -12.46 -23.92 8.37
N GLU A 53 -12.33 -23.56 9.64
CA GLU A 53 -13.20 -24.03 10.70
C GLU A 53 -14.51 -23.25 10.73
N ARG A 54 -15.62 -23.96 10.92
CA ARG A 54 -16.92 -23.34 11.14
C ARG A 54 -17.08 -23.00 12.61
N ALA A 55 -17.38 -21.74 12.89
CA ALA A 55 -17.60 -21.22 14.22
C ALA A 55 -18.85 -20.33 14.25
N THR A 56 -19.43 -20.12 15.43
CA THR A 56 -20.45 -19.08 15.61
C THR A 56 -19.80 -17.71 15.38
N TRP A 57 -20.62 -16.69 15.09
CA TRP A 57 -20.10 -15.34 14.86
C TRP A 57 -19.23 -14.84 16.02
N GLU A 58 -19.69 -15.05 17.26
CA GLU A 58 -18.98 -14.65 18.49
C GLU A 58 -17.65 -15.39 18.66
N GLU A 59 -17.60 -16.67 18.28
CA GLU A 59 -16.38 -17.46 18.31
C GLU A 59 -15.39 -17.01 17.23
N SER A 60 -15.85 -16.81 16.00
CA SER A 60 -15.02 -16.28 14.90
C SER A 60 -14.42 -14.91 15.26
N GLN A 61 -15.19 -14.04 15.92
CA GLN A 61 -14.69 -12.74 16.37
C GLN A 61 -13.56 -12.88 17.40
N ARG A 62 -13.73 -13.78 18.39
CA ARG A 62 -12.68 -14.08 19.37
C ARG A 62 -11.44 -14.69 18.74
N GLN A 63 -11.60 -15.57 17.76
CA GLN A 63 -10.48 -16.16 17.02
C GLN A 63 -9.68 -15.12 16.25
N CYS A 64 -10.35 -14.23 15.51
CA CYS A 64 -9.68 -13.13 14.81
C CYS A 64 -8.93 -12.22 15.80
N ALA A 65 -9.54 -11.86 16.94
CA ALA A 65 -8.90 -11.06 17.97
C ALA A 65 -7.66 -11.74 18.56
N GLY A 66 -7.73 -13.06 18.80
CA GLY A 66 -6.59 -13.86 19.27
C GLY A 66 -5.42 -13.91 18.29
N ALA A 67 -5.69 -13.76 16.99
CA ALA A 67 -4.68 -13.65 15.94
C ALA A 67 -4.18 -12.21 15.71
N GLY A 68 -4.58 -11.25 16.56
CA GLY A 68 -4.21 -9.84 16.41
C GLY A 68 -4.94 -9.11 15.27
N ALA A 69 -6.10 -9.64 14.85
CA ALA A 69 -6.88 -9.13 13.73
C ALA A 69 -8.35 -8.90 14.10
N HIS A 70 -9.14 -8.47 13.11
CA HIS A 70 -10.57 -8.25 13.26
C HIS A 70 -11.34 -9.14 12.29
N LEU A 71 -12.50 -9.62 12.73
CA LEU A 71 -13.43 -10.32 11.86
C LEU A 71 -13.97 -9.35 10.80
N VAL A 72 -13.86 -9.74 9.53
CA VAL A 72 -14.38 -8.96 8.40
C VAL A 72 -15.92 -9.03 8.38
N ILE A 73 -16.57 -7.89 8.18
CA ILE A 73 -18.04 -7.72 8.09
C ILE A 73 -18.49 -7.28 6.71
#